data_AF-A0A943FP37-F1
#
_entry.id   AF-A0A943FP37-F1
#
_cell.length_a   1.000
_cell.length_b   1.000
_cell.length_c   1.000
_cell.angle_alpha   90.00
_cell.angle_beta   90.00
_cell.angle_gamma   90.00
#
_symmetry.space_group_name_H-M   'P 1'
#
loop_
_entity.id
_entity.type
_entity.pdbx_description
1 polymer ?
#
loop_
_entity_poly.entity_id
_entity_poly.type
_entity_poly.pdbx_seq_one_letter_code
_entity_poly.pdbx_strand_id
1 'polypeptide(L)' 'MGLEKAIASGQEHRRPYHGAKAVCFNCRNHGTCDYCKSNRLHSTRRREAAADTQQREYNSYNCGGEDSAADAFTRAALPF' A
#
# COMPACT_ATOMS: atom_id res chain seq x y z
N MET A 1 12.66 -42.69 0.57
CA MET A 1 11.98 -41.95 -0.51
C MET A 1 12.08 -40.46 -0.19
N GLY A 2 12.54 -39.64 -1.13
CA GLY A 2 12.67 -38.19 -0.91
C GLY A 2 11.32 -37.48 -0.97
N LEU A 3 11.18 -36.37 -0.24
CA LEU A 3 9.96 -35.55 -0.16
C LEU A 3 9.45 -35.12 -1.54
N GLU A 4 10.35 -34.76 -2.46
CA GLU A 4 10.04 -34.37 -3.83
C GLU A 4 9.37 -35.49 -4.64
N LYS A 5 9.84 -36.74 -4.46
CA LYS A 5 9.28 -37.91 -5.14
C LYS A 5 7.89 -38.26 -4.61
N ALA A 6 7.65 -38.05 -3.31
CA ALA A 6 6.34 -38.28 -2.69
C ALA A 6 5.29 -37.25 -3.12
N ILE A 7 5.71 -36.00 -3.36
CA ILE A 7 4.85 -34.94 -3.90
C ILE A 7 4.50 -35.22 -5.36
N ALA A 8 5.50 -35.60 -6.18
CA ALA A 8 5.27 -35.97 -7.59
C ALA A 8 4.35 -37.19 -7.74
N SER A 9 4.43 -38.15 -6.81
CA SER A 9 3.54 -39.30 -6.78
C SER A 9 2.18 -39.03 -6.11
N GLY A 10 1.89 -37.79 -5.69
CA GLY A 10 0.61 -37.39 -5.10
C GLY A 10 0.34 -37.92 -3.69
N GLN A 11 1.32 -38.53 -3.03
CA GLN A 11 1.19 -39.04 -1.66
C GLN A 11 1.44 -37.96 -0.59
N GLU A 12 2.08 -36.85 -0.98
CA GLU A 12 2.38 -35.73 -0.10
C GLU A 12 1.82 -34.43 -0.72
N HIS A 13 1.00 -33.71 0.04
CA HIS A 13 0.34 -32.48 -0.41
C HIS A 13 1.07 -31.20 0.06
N ARG A 14 2.09 -31.34 0.92
CA ARG A 14 2.88 -30.20 1.38
C ARG A 14 3.62 -29.58 0.21
N ARG A 15 3.60 -28.23 0.15
CA ARG A 15 4.40 -27.51 -0.83
C ARG A 15 5.89 -27.80 -0.60
N PRO A 16 6.65 -28.08 -1.67
CA PRO A 16 8.07 -28.29 -1.54
C PRO A 16 8.75 -27.02 -0.99
N TYR A 17 9.81 -27.20 -0.21
CA TYR A 17 10.56 -26.11 0.43
C TYR A 17 11.43 -25.38 -0.60
N HIS A 18 10.80 -24.64 -1.50
CA HIS A 18 11.46 -23.83 -2.51
C HIS A 18 11.08 -22.35 -2.37
N GLY A 19 11.98 -21.48 -2.84
CA GLY A 19 11.80 -20.03 -2.88
C GLY A 19 12.66 -19.27 -1.88
N ALA A 20 12.69 -17.94 -2.05
CA ALA A 20 13.59 -17.04 -1.32
C ALA A 20 13.45 -17.13 0.22
N LYS A 21 12.27 -17.52 0.73
CA LYS A 21 11.99 -17.70 2.18
C LYS A 21 12.74 -18.88 2.81
N ALA A 22 13.02 -19.93 2.04
CA ALA A 22 13.76 -21.09 2.50
C ALA A 22 15.26 -20.81 2.54
N VAL A 23 15.76 -20.04 1.57
CA VAL A 23 17.19 -19.77 1.37
C VAL A 23 17.70 -18.60 2.23
N CYS A 24 16.96 -17.50 2.29
CA CYS A 24 17.40 -16.29 2.98
C CYS A 24 16.50 -15.97 4.17
N PHE A 25 17.10 -15.82 5.36
CA PHE A 25 16.37 -15.44 6.57
C PHE A 25 15.72 -14.05 6.45
N ASN A 26 16.34 -13.12 5.70
CA ASN A 26 15.79 -11.78 5.44
C ASN A 26 14.49 -11.81 4.61
N CYS A 27 14.28 -12.84 3.79
CA CYS A 27 13.10 -12.96 2.93
C CYS A 27 11.91 -13.63 3.62
N ARG A 28 12.07 -14.13 4.85
CA ARG A 28 11.00 -14.77 5.63
C ARG A 28 9.87 -13.78 5.95
N ASN A 29 8.75 -14.30 6.47
CA ASN A 29 7.67 -13.44 6.97
C ASN A 29 8.26 -12.48 8.02
N HIS A 30 7.96 -11.19 7.88
CA HIS A 30 8.52 -10.11 8.71
C HIS A 30 10.05 -9.92 8.64
N GLY A 31 10.73 -10.56 7.68
CA GLY A 31 12.16 -10.34 7.47
C GLY A 31 12.48 -8.95 6.92
N THR A 32 13.78 -8.64 6.93
CA THR A 32 14.37 -7.33 6.61
C THR A 32 14.59 -7.09 5.11
N CYS A 33 14.25 -8.03 4.23
CA CYS A 33 14.37 -7.83 2.78
C CYS A 33 13.49 -6.66 2.31
N ASP A 34 14.11 -5.64 1.72
CA ASP A 34 13.43 -4.41 1.27
C ASP A 34 12.37 -4.65 0.20
N TYR A 35 12.63 -5.58 -0.72
CA TYR A 35 11.66 -5.96 -1.74
C TYR A 35 10.42 -6.58 -1.10
N CYS A 36 10.60 -7.59 -0.24
CA CYS A 36 9.50 -8.24 0.47
C CYS A 36 8.76 -7.27 1.40
N LYS A 37 9.49 -6.38 2.08
CA LYS A 37 8.93 -5.33 2.94
C LYS A 37 8.06 -4.36 2.14
N SER A 38 8.55 -3.89 1.00
CA SER A 38 7.81 -2.99 0.12
C SER A 38 6.53 -3.62 -0.42
N ASN A 39 6.57 -4.91 -0.76
CA ASN A 39 5.38 -5.61 -1.24
C ASN A 39 4.32 -5.76 -0.14
N ARG A 40 4.73 -6.03 1.12
CA ARG A 40 3.82 -6.06 2.28
C ARG A 40 3.17 -4.70 2.55
N LEU A 41 3.91 -3.61 2.39
CA LEU A 41 3.44 -2.25 2.66
C LEU A 41 2.68 -1.61 1.50
N HIS A 42 2.63 -2.25 0.33
CA HIS A 42 2.04 -1.67 -0.88
C HIS A 42 0.58 -1.23 -0.68
N SER A 43 -0.24 -2.07 -0.04
CA SER A 43 -1.66 -1.75 0.22
C SER A 43 -1.83 -0.59 1.20
N THR A 44 -0.92 -0.45 2.17
CA THR A 44 -0.92 0.66 3.12
C THR A 44 -0.52 1.96 2.44
N ARG A 45 0.59 1.96 1.69
CA ARG A 45 1.05 3.13 0.92
C ARG A 45 0.00 3.64 -0.06
N ARG A 46 -0.74 2.72 -0.71
CA ARG A 46 -1.86 3.11 -1.60
C ARG A 46 -3.00 3.80 -0.85
N ARG A 47 -3.32 3.34 0.36
CA ARG A 47 -4.36 3.96 1.20
C ARG A 47 -3.91 5.31 1.74
N GLU A 48 -2.66 5.42 2.20
CA GLU A 48 -2.05 6.67 2.64
C GLU A 48 -2.06 7.71 1.51
N ALA A 49 -1.60 7.34 0.30
CA ALA A 49 -1.61 8.24 -0.84
C ALA A 49 -3.03 8.73 -1.21
N ALA A 50 -4.04 7.86 -1.12
CA ALA A 50 -5.43 8.25 -1.37
C ALA A 50 -5.99 9.18 -0.28
N ALA A 51 -5.63 8.95 0.98
CA ALA A 51 -5.99 9.83 2.08
C ALA A 51 -5.32 11.20 1.94
N ASP A 52 -4.03 11.23 1.58
CA ASP A 52 -3.28 12.47 1.34
C ASP A 52 -3.90 13.31 0.22
N THR A 53 -4.36 12.68 -0.88
CA THR A 53 -5.06 13.40 -1.95
C THR A 53 -6.38 14.00 -1.47
N GLN A 54 -7.18 13.25 -0.71
CA GLN A 54 -8.44 13.76 -0.15
C GLN A 54 -8.20 14.90 0.83
N GLN A 55 -7.16 14.77 1.68
CA GLN A 55 -6.80 15.81 2.63
C GLN A 55 -6.35 17.09 1.92
N ARG A 56 -5.58 16.97 0.84
CA ARG A 56 -5.15 18.12 0.02
C ARG A 56 -6.33 18.81 -0.64
N GLU A 57 -7.24 18.05 -1.24
CA GLU A 57 -8.47 18.57 -1.83
C GLU A 57 -9.30 19.33 -0.78
N TYR A 58 -9.54 18.72 0.38
CA TYR A 58 -10.25 19.37 1.47
C TYR A 58 -9.57 20.67 1.92
N ASN A 59 -8.26 20.64 2.13
CA ASN A 59 -7.50 21.81 2.56
C ASN A 59 -7.51 22.92 1.50
N SER A 60 -7.48 22.60 0.20
CA SER A 60 -7.56 23.62 -0.86
C SER A 60 -8.91 24.32 -0.89
N TYR A 61 -10.00 23.58 -0.66
CA TYR A 61 -11.34 24.18 -0.56
C TYR A 61 -11.50 25.09 0.66
N ASN A 62 -10.85 24.74 1.77
CA ASN A 62 -11.18 25.30 3.08
C ASN A 62 -10.18 26.35 3.59
N CYS A 63 -8.91 26.33 3.16
CA CYS A 63 -7.83 27.04 3.86
C CYS A 63 -6.86 27.87 2.98
N GLY A 64 -7.05 28.03 1.66
CA GLY A 64 -6.15 28.94 0.91
C GLY A 64 -6.10 28.83 -0.61
N GLY A 65 -7.22 29.00 -1.31
CA GLY A 65 -7.23 29.22 -2.76
C GLY A 65 -8.06 30.45 -3.13
N GLU A 66 -7.84 31.00 -4.33
CA GLU A 66 -8.56 32.17 -4.89
C GLU A 66 -10.09 31.92 -5.00
N ASP A 67 -10.50 30.65 -4.86
CA ASP A 67 -11.88 30.15 -4.83
C ASP A 67 -12.25 29.50 -3.48
N SER A 68 -11.59 29.88 -2.37
CA SER A 68 -11.95 29.39 -1.02
C SER A 68 -13.44 29.66 -0.76
N ALA A 69 -14.12 28.82 0.02
CA ALA A 69 -15.51 29.10 0.42
C ALA A 69 -15.67 30.51 1.06
N ALA A 70 -14.61 31.01 1.70
CA ALA A 70 -14.51 32.38 2.20
C ALA A 70 -14.45 33.45 1.09
N ASP A 71 -13.71 33.20 0.00
CA ASP A 71 -13.61 34.08 -1.18
C ASP A 71 -14.90 34.07 -2.00
N ALA A 72 -15.57 32.92 -2.12
CA ALA A 72 -16.89 32.82 -2.77
C ALA A 72 -17.96 33.61 -2.02
N PHE A 73 -17.95 33.58 -0.67
CA PHE A 73 -18.87 34.35 0.16
C PHE A 73 -18.59 35.86 0.10
N THR A 74 -17.31 36.27 0.11
CA THR A 74 -16.94 37.69 0.02
C THR A 74 -17.20 38.27 -1.37
N ARG A 75 -16.96 37.52 -2.46
CA ARG A 75 -17.24 37.96 -3.83
C ARG A 75 -18.74 38.09 -4.15
N ALA A 76 -19.60 37.30 -3.49
CA ALA A 76 -21.06 37.41 -3.59
C ALA A 76 -21.65 38.54 -2.74
N ALA A 77 -20.90 39.07 -1.75
CA ALA A 77 -21.36 40.09 -0.81
C ALA A 77 -20.98 41.53 -1.21
N LEU A 78 -20.18 41.73 -2.27
CA LEU A 78 -19.84 43.05 -2.79
C LEU A 78 -20.86 43.50 -3.85
N PRO A 79 -21.53 44.66 -3.69
CA PRO A 79 -22.34 45.23 -4.76
C PRO A 79 -21.45 45.69 -5.92
N PHE A 80 -21.91 45.47 -7.16
CA PHE A 80 -21.29 45.89 -8.42
C PHE A 80 -20.91 47.37 -8.46
#